data_AF-A0A6N8EQ64-F1
#
_entry.id   AF-A0A6N8EQ64-F1
#
_cell.length_a   1.000
_cell.length_b   1.000
_cell.length_c   1.000
_cell.angle_alpha   90.00
_cell.angle_beta   90.00
_cell.angle_gamma   90.00
#
_symmetry.space_group_name_H-M   'P 1'
#
loop_
_entity.id
_entity.type
_entity.pdbx_description
1 polymer ?
#
loop_
_entity_poly.entity_id
_entity_poly.type
_entity_poly.pdbx_seq_one_letter_code
_entity_poly.pdbx_strand_id
1 'polypeptide(L)'
;MPSSPAPFDDEDRPTGPVQDSESLLAEGRRFQYEQGIPPLLGREPRFWPWALLAGLLVAISLGIELFWPLPGRHGPLPSCEHVTVGTASCQRVPQTPPHMAH
;
A
#
# COMPACT_ATOMS: atom_id res chain seq x y z
N MET A 1 -16.63 -20.69 48.00
CA MET A 1 -15.95 -19.62 47.25
C MET A 1 -14.87 -20.28 46.40
N PRO A 2 -15.02 -20.33 45.07
CA PRO A 2 -13.98 -20.90 44.22
C PRO A 2 -12.86 -19.89 44.00
N SER A 3 -11.64 -20.38 44.15
CA SER A 3 -10.35 -19.70 44.02
C SER A 3 -10.17 -19.07 42.64
N SER A 4 -9.73 -17.81 42.60
CA SER A 4 -9.28 -17.12 41.38
C SER A 4 -8.22 -17.95 40.63
N PRO A 5 -8.29 -18.07 39.30
CA PRO A 5 -7.16 -18.56 38.51
C PRO A 5 -6.06 -17.49 38.50
N ALA A 6 -4.81 -17.92 38.71
CA ALA A 6 -3.63 -17.07 38.65
C ALA A 6 -3.57 -16.33 37.30
N PRO A 7 -3.16 -15.05 37.27
CA PRO A 7 -2.86 -14.38 36.01
C PRO A 7 -1.74 -15.18 35.34
N PHE A 8 -1.97 -15.61 34.11
CA PHE A 8 -0.88 -16.07 33.26
C PHE A 8 0.06 -14.87 33.08
N ASP A 9 1.23 -14.93 33.70
CA ASP A 9 2.32 -13.99 33.47
C ASP A 9 2.77 -14.12 32.00
N ASP A 10 2.11 -13.38 31.12
CA ASP A 10 2.51 -13.15 29.71
C ASP A 10 3.81 -12.29 29.62
N GLU A 11 4.40 -11.94 30.77
CA GLU A 11 5.56 -11.04 30.91
C GLU A 11 6.91 -11.73 30.66
N ASP A 12 6.95 -13.07 30.61
CA ASP A 12 8.16 -13.84 30.29
C ASP A 12 8.30 -14.11 28.77
N ARG A 13 7.78 -13.20 27.94
CA ARG A 13 8.04 -13.20 26.50
C ARG A 13 9.30 -12.35 26.25
N PRO A 14 10.42 -12.95 25.83
CA PRO A 14 11.61 -12.18 25.48
C PRO A 14 11.25 -11.29 24.29
N THR A 15 11.02 -10.00 24.53
CA THR A 15 10.66 -8.99 23.52
C THR A 15 11.89 -8.33 22.90
N GLY A 16 13.09 -8.74 23.32
CA GLY A 16 14.35 -8.26 22.81
C GLY A 16 14.90 -9.10 21.64
N PRO A 17 15.83 -8.53 20.84
CA PRO A 17 16.59 -9.31 19.87
C PRO A 17 17.35 -10.42 20.62
N VAL A 18 17.12 -11.66 20.22
CA VAL A 18 17.82 -12.83 20.77
C VAL A 18 19.31 -12.65 20.50
N GLN A 19 20.08 -12.34 21.54
CA GLN A 19 21.51 -11.96 21.44
C GLN A 19 22.36 -13.04 20.77
N ASP A 20 21.87 -14.28 20.72
CA ASP A 20 22.55 -15.44 20.14
C ASP A 20 21.66 -16.22 19.15
N SER A 21 20.83 -15.52 18.37
CA SER A 21 19.92 -16.17 17.41
C SER A 21 20.63 -17.14 16.46
N GLU A 22 21.84 -16.81 16.00
CA GLU A 22 22.62 -17.70 15.14
C GLU A 22 23.06 -18.99 15.83
N SER A 23 23.41 -18.93 17.12
CA SER A 23 23.82 -20.11 17.88
C SER A 23 22.62 -21.02 18.12
N LEU A 24 21.46 -20.46 18.45
CA LEU A 24 20.22 -21.21 18.61
C LEU A 24 19.75 -21.85 17.31
N LEU A 25 19.94 -21.17 16.17
CA LEU A 25 19.66 -21.74 14.86
C LEU A 25 20.63 -22.88 14.51
N ALA A 26 21.92 -22.76 14.88
CA ALA A 26 22.91 -23.82 14.66
C ALA A 26 22.62 -25.05 15.53
N GLU A 27 22.24 -24.84 16.79
CA GLU A 27 21.84 -25.89 17.72
C GLU A 27 20.54 -26.57 17.25
N GLY A 28 19.55 -25.77 16.83
CA GLY A 28 18.31 -26.28 16.25
C GLY A 28 18.51 -27.11 14.97
N ARG A 29 19.52 -26.80 14.16
CA ARG A 29 19.91 -27.65 13.02
C ARG A 29 20.50 -28.98 13.49
N ARG A 30 21.37 -29.00 14.51
CA ARG A 30 21.93 -30.23 15.07
C ARG A 30 20.85 -31.14 15.63
N PHE A 31 19.91 -30.59 16.41
CA PHE A 31 18.76 -31.36 16.92
C PHE A 31 17.90 -31.96 15.81
N GLN A 32 17.68 -31.25 14.70
CA GLN A 32 16.92 -31.78 13.56
C GLN A 32 17.63 -32.97 12.89
N TYR A 33 18.96 -32.93 12.76
CA TYR A 33 19.75 -34.04 12.24
C TYR A 33 19.70 -35.26 13.16
N GLU A 34 19.83 -35.06 14.47
CA GLU A 34 19.79 -36.16 15.45
C GLU A 34 18.42 -36.83 15.53
N GLN A 35 17.34 -36.06 15.42
CA GLN A 35 15.98 -36.61 15.38
C GLN A 35 15.56 -37.14 13.99
N GLY A 36 16.44 -37.07 12.99
CA GLY A 36 16.13 -37.55 11.64
C GLY A 36 15.01 -36.77 10.95
N ILE A 37 14.75 -35.53 11.38
CA ILE A 37 13.74 -34.66 10.78
C ILE A 37 14.29 -34.23 9.41
N PRO A 38 13.61 -34.56 8.29
CA PRO A 38 14.10 -34.18 6.98
C PRO A 38 14.20 -32.66 6.93
N PRO A 39 15.32 -32.09 6.42
CA PRO A 39 15.43 -30.65 6.27
C PRO A 39 14.21 -30.18 5.48
N LEU A 40 13.48 -29.20 6.01
CA LEU A 40 12.33 -28.60 5.32
C LEU A 40 12.83 -28.14 3.96
N LEU A 41 12.60 -28.98 2.96
CA LEU A 41 13.18 -28.87 1.64
C LEU A 41 12.72 -27.53 1.08
N GLY A 42 13.66 -26.59 1.04
CA GLY A 42 13.56 -25.20 0.63
C GLY A 42 12.24 -24.82 -0.02
N ARG A 43 11.19 -24.62 0.78
CA ARG A 43 10.01 -23.90 0.31
C ARG A 43 10.40 -22.43 0.33
N GLU A 44 11.22 -22.06 -0.66
CA GLU A 44 11.60 -20.69 -0.89
C GLU A 44 10.29 -19.89 -0.96
N PRO A 45 10.20 -18.76 -0.24
CA PRO A 45 9.03 -17.90 -0.33
C PRO A 45 8.75 -17.65 -1.81
N ARG A 46 7.56 -18.03 -2.24
CA ARG A 46 7.19 -18.02 -3.65
C ARG A 46 6.91 -16.57 -4.06
N PHE A 47 7.97 -15.78 -4.23
CA PHE A 47 7.91 -14.36 -4.58
C PHE A 47 7.56 -14.14 -6.04
N TRP A 48 7.83 -15.12 -6.90
CA TRP A 48 7.56 -15.06 -8.33
C TRP A 48 6.12 -14.65 -8.71
N PRO A 49 5.04 -15.26 -8.15
CA PRO A 49 3.67 -14.81 -8.44
C PRO A 49 3.40 -13.37 -7.98
N TRP A 50 4.02 -12.93 -6.88
CA TRP A 50 3.87 -11.56 -6.38
C TRP A 50 4.59 -10.55 -7.26
N ALA A 51 5.78 -10.90 -7.76
CA ALA A 51 6.53 -10.07 -8.69
C ALA A 51 5.76 -9.90 -10.02
N LEU A 52 5.17 -10.98 -10.54
CA LEU A 52 4.31 -10.90 -11.72
C LEU A 52 3.08 -10.03 -11.50
N LEU A 53 2.41 -10.19 -10.35
CA LEU A 53 1.25 -9.38 -10.00
C LEU A 53 1.62 -7.89 -9.91
N ALA A 54 2.73 -7.56 -9.24
CA ALA A 54 3.24 -6.20 -9.13
C ALA A 54 3.56 -5.61 -10.51
N GLY A 55 4.26 -6.37 -11.37
CA GLY A 55 4.56 -5.95 -12.74
C GLY A 55 3.30 -5.70 -13.57
N LEU A 56 2.29 -6.58 -13.47
CA LEU A 56 1.01 -6.43 -14.14
C LEU A 56 0.28 -5.16 -13.70
N LEU A 57 0.23 -4.90 -12.39
CA LEU A 57 -0.41 -3.70 -11.83
C LEU A 57 0.26 -2.42 -12.32
N VAL A 58 1.60 -2.37 -12.33
CA VAL A 58 2.36 -1.24 -12.85
C VAL A 58 2.10 -1.02 -14.34
N ALA A 59 2.09 -2.10 -15.15
CA ALA A 59 1.82 -2.02 -16.58
C ALA A 59 0.40 -1.49 -16.87
N ILE A 60 -0.60 -1.93 -16.10
CA ILE A 60 -1.97 -1.41 -16.21
C ILE A 60 -2.02 0.07 -15.83
N SER A 61 -1.35 0.46 -14.74
CA SER A 61 -1.28 1.86 -14.29
C SER A 61 -0.66 2.77 -15.35
N LEU A 62 0.45 2.35 -15.97
CA LEU A 62 1.05 3.09 -17.08
C LEU A 62 0.13 3.13 -18.30
N GLY A 63 -0.54 2.00 -18.59
CA GLY A 63 -1.47 1.89 -19.69
C GLY A 63 -2.63 2.88 -19.57
N ILE A 64 -3.22 3.01 -18.38
CA ILE A 64 -4.29 3.98 -18.15
C ILE A 64 -3.79 5.42 -18.19
N GLU A 65 -2.58 5.71 -17.71
CA GLU A 65 -2.04 7.08 -17.74
C GLU A 65 -1.67 7.52 -19.17
N LEU A 66 -1.14 6.60 -19.98
CA LEU A 66 -0.82 6.85 -21.39
C LEU A 66 -2.07 6.92 -22.27
N PHE A 67 -3.05 6.04 -22.03
CA PHE A 67 -4.28 5.99 -22.81
C PHE A 67 -5.31 7.04 -22.36
N TRP A 68 -5.25 7.48 -21.10
CA TRP A 68 -6.14 8.46 -20.49
C TRP A 68 -5.34 9.68 -20.02
N PRO A 69 -4.77 10.49 -20.93
CA PRO A 69 -4.23 11.77 -20.53
C PRO A 69 -5.39 12.59 -19.96
N LEU A 70 -5.49 12.67 -18.62
CA LEU A 70 -6.47 13.53 -17.99
C LEU A 70 -6.24 14.94 -18.56
N PRO A 71 -7.27 15.58 -19.15
CA PRO A 71 -7.15 16.92 -19.70
C PRO A 71 -7.10 17.94 -18.55
N GLY A 72 -6.09 17.84 -17.68
CA GLY A 72 -5.71 18.87 -16.71
C GLY A 72 -4.66 19.84 -17.25
N ARG A 73 -4.22 19.65 -18.52
CA ARG A 73 -3.22 20.50 -19.20
C ARG A 73 -3.81 21.53 -20.15
N HIS A 74 -5.13 21.60 -20.29
CA HIS A 74 -5.77 22.75 -20.92
C HIS A 74 -6.00 23.78 -19.83
N GLY A 75 -5.56 25.02 -20.10
CA GLY A 75 -5.61 26.15 -19.16
C GLY A 75 -7.02 26.43 -18.60
N PRO A 76 -7.18 27.48 -17.79
CA PRO A 76 -8.44 27.79 -17.12
C PRO A 76 -9.63 27.67 -18.09
N LEU A 77 -10.68 26.97 -17.66
CA LEU A 77 -11.86 26.68 -18.49
C LEU A 77 -12.37 27.98 -19.14
N PRO A 78 -12.76 27.97 -20.42
CA PRO A 78 -13.25 29.17 -21.09
C PRO A 78 -14.48 29.71 -20.35
N SER A 79 -14.52 31.04 -20.20
CA SER A 79 -15.68 31.75 -19.64
C SER A 79 -16.91 31.49 -20.51
N CYS A 80 -18.04 31.13 -19.89
CA CYS A 80 -19.30 30.80 -20.60
C CYS A 80 -19.84 31.93 -21.52
N GLU A 81 -19.27 33.14 -21.46
CA GLU A 81 -19.73 34.30 -22.22
C GLU A 81 -19.41 34.19 -23.73
N HIS A 82 -18.41 33.40 -24.12
CA HIS A 82 -17.91 33.37 -25.51
C HIS A 82 -18.01 32.00 -26.21
N VAL A 83 -18.75 31.02 -25.67
CA VAL A 83 -18.77 29.65 -26.22
C VAL A 83 -20.08 29.38 -26.98
N THR A 84 -20.01 29.39 -28.31
CA THR A 84 -21.10 29.00 -29.24
C THR A 84 -21.14 27.52 -29.58
N VAL A 85 -20.22 26.68 -29.08
CA VAL A 85 -20.16 25.25 -29.47
C VAL A 85 -19.81 24.34 -28.29
N GLY A 86 -20.81 23.66 -27.75
CA GLY A 86 -20.75 22.23 -27.36
C GLY A 86 -19.68 21.72 -26.39
N THR A 87 -19.17 22.49 -25.42
CA THR A 87 -18.31 21.96 -24.34
C THR A 87 -19.06 21.88 -23.01
N ALA A 88 -19.08 20.69 -22.41
CA ALA A 88 -19.89 20.31 -21.23
C ALA A 88 -19.45 20.91 -19.87
N SER A 89 -18.51 21.86 -19.84
CA SER A 89 -18.11 22.54 -18.60
C SER A 89 -17.52 23.91 -18.91
N CYS A 90 -18.11 24.98 -18.36
CA CYS A 90 -17.61 26.34 -18.45
C CYS A 90 -17.68 27.01 -17.07
N GLN A 91 -16.78 27.95 -16.78
CA GLN A 91 -16.75 28.64 -15.49
C GLN A 91 -17.65 29.88 -15.52
N ARG A 92 -18.53 30.01 -14.53
CA ARG A 92 -19.33 31.23 -14.30
C ARG A 92 -18.46 32.26 -13.60
N VAL A 93 -18.15 33.36 -14.28
CA VAL A 93 -17.41 34.48 -13.68
C VAL A 93 -18.32 35.21 -12.67
N PRO A 94 -17.88 35.45 -11.42
CA PRO A 94 -18.62 36.24 -10.45
C PRO A 94 -18.74 37.67 -10.98
N GLN A 95 -19.94 38.10 -11.35
CA GLN A 95 -20.19 39.50 -11.65
C GLN A 95 -20.18 40.27 -10.33
N THR A 96 -19.11 41.02 -10.07
CA THR A 96 -19.13 42.05 -9.03
C THR A 96 -20.21 43.05 -9.42
N PRO A 97 -21.27 43.25 -8.61
CA PRO A 97 -22.33 44.19 -8.96
C PRO A 97 -21.72 45.60 -9.11
N PRO A 98 -22.20 46.42 -10.06
CA PRO A 98 -21.70 47.76 -10.24
C PRO A 98 -21.86 48.51 -8.92
N HIS A 99 -20.71 48.87 -8.33
CA HIS A 99 -20.62 49.84 -7.26
C HIS A 99 -21.43 51.06 -7.73
N MET A 100 -22.54 51.35 -7.03
CA MET A 100 -23.35 52.53 -7.30
C MET A 100 -22.42 53.73 -7.33
N ALA A 101 -22.24 54.30 -8.52
CA ALA A 101 -21.56 55.56 -8.69
C ALA A 101 -22.56 56.67 -8.38
N HIS A 102 -22.20 57.45 -7.37
CA HIS A 102 -22.65 58.79 -6.96
C HIS A 102 -23.76 59.47 -7.78
#